data_AF-A0A7W1HE58-F1
#
_entry.id   AF-A0A7W1HE58-F1
#
_cell.length_a   1.000
_cell.length_b   1.000
_cell.length_c   1.000
_cell.angle_alpha   90.00
_cell.angle_beta   90.00
_cell.angle_gamma   90.00
#
_symmetry.space_group_name_H-M   'P 1'
#
loop_
_entity.id
_entity.type
_entity.pdbx_description
1 polymer ?
#
loop_
_entity_poly.entity_id
_entity_poly.type
_entity_poly.pdbx_seq_one_letter_code
_entity_poly.pdbx_strand_id
1 'polypeptide(L)'
;MSSEKVKNCLSNEYFLKEACIGDIFTWSEVSEIHKTRHGIYQRNERLISLLTDFGQINRCYPDFHGDSRDTVFYTGAGRRGDQKLDVFNRSLFNAIRSKHAVPLFNKQPVGRWEFLGFWKVVEGEYIYDETPKRMIWRFTLERKLEND
;
A
#
# COMPACT_ATOMS: atom_id res chain seq x y z
N MET A 1 33.18 26.76 11.41
CA MET A 1 32.43 25.56 11.86
C MET A 1 30.97 25.96 11.96
N SER A 2 30.16 25.60 10.96
CA SER A 2 28.73 25.92 10.92
C SER A 2 27.97 24.64 11.26
N SER A 3 27.17 24.72 12.31
CA SER A 3 26.49 23.61 12.96
C SER A 3 25.45 22.95 12.06
N GLU A 4 25.53 21.62 12.04
CA GLU A 4 24.55 20.60 11.71
C GLU A 4 23.12 21.06 11.38
N LYS A 5 22.70 20.78 10.13
CA LYS A 5 21.30 20.59 9.78
C LYS A 5 20.80 19.31 10.44
N VAL A 6 20.22 19.43 11.62
CA VAL A 6 19.38 18.37 12.19
C VAL A 6 18.14 18.25 11.31
N LYS A 7 18.12 17.24 10.45
CA LYS A 7 16.92 16.80 9.74
C LYS A 7 15.93 16.30 10.78
N ASN A 8 14.99 17.17 11.13
CA ASN A 8 13.86 16.82 11.96
C ASN A 8 12.96 15.86 11.16
N CYS A 9 13.20 14.56 11.31
CA CYS A 9 12.45 13.48 10.66
C CYS A 9 11.32 12.94 11.55
N LEU A 10 10.91 13.68 12.59
CA LEU A 10 9.99 13.21 13.63
C LEU A 10 8.56 13.77 13.54
N SER A 11 8.19 14.47 12.47
CA SER A 11 6.87 15.12 12.38
C SER A 11 5.74 14.25 11.82
N ASN A 12 6.01 13.13 11.15
CA ASN A 12 5.02 12.60 10.19
C ASN A 12 4.24 11.36 10.61
N GLU A 13 4.60 10.70 11.73
CA GLU A 13 3.69 9.73 12.36
C GLU A 13 2.47 10.44 12.98
N TYR A 14 2.58 11.73 13.33
CA TYR A 14 1.53 12.46 14.05
C TYR A 14 0.26 12.63 13.23
N PHE A 15 0.36 12.89 11.93
CA PHE A 15 -0.82 13.12 11.10
C PHE A 15 -1.71 11.87 11.02
N LEU A 16 -1.12 10.67 10.92
CA LEU A 16 -1.91 9.43 10.94
C LEU A 16 -2.33 8.98 12.34
N LYS A 17 -1.75 9.54 13.42
CA LYS A 17 -2.19 9.20 14.79
C LYS A 17 -3.62 9.63 15.06
N GLU A 18 -4.08 10.69 14.41
CA GLU A 18 -5.44 11.23 14.56
C GLU A 18 -6.36 10.86 13.38
N ALA A 19 -5.81 10.22 12.35
CA ALA A 19 -6.57 9.86 11.16
C ALA A 19 -7.55 8.72 11.44
N CYS A 20 -8.81 8.93 11.04
CA CYS A 20 -9.88 7.94 11.09
C CYS A 20 -10.02 7.24 9.74
N ILE A 21 -10.48 5.98 9.77
CA ILE A 21 -10.86 5.27 8.54
C ILE A 21 -11.96 6.09 7.84
N GLY A 22 -11.78 6.34 6.54
CA GLY A 22 -12.68 7.16 5.72
C GLY A 22 -12.24 8.62 5.56
N ASP A 23 -11.22 9.06 6.32
CA ASP A 23 -10.67 10.40 6.14
C ASP A 23 -10.13 10.60 4.72
N ILE A 24 -10.36 11.79 4.17
CA ILE A 24 -9.97 12.13 2.81
C ILE A 24 -8.77 13.06 2.84
N PHE A 25 -7.69 12.62 2.20
CA PHE A 25 -6.45 13.35 2.08
C PHE A 25 -6.17 13.77 0.64
N THR A 26 -5.46 14.88 0.51
CA THR A 26 -4.86 15.33 -0.74
C THR A 26 -3.63 14.50 -1.07
N TRP A 27 -3.18 14.56 -2.34
CA TRP A 27 -1.88 13.99 -2.69
C TRP A 27 -0.73 14.61 -1.88
N SER A 28 -0.79 15.91 -1.54
CA SER A 28 0.27 16.56 -0.76
C SER A 28 0.46 15.84 0.57
N GLU A 29 -0.63 15.64 1.31
CA GLU A 29 -0.66 14.93 2.60
C GLU A 29 -0.22 13.46 2.45
N VAL A 30 -0.78 12.72 1.49
CA VAL A 30 -0.40 11.30 1.27
C VAL A 30 1.09 11.18 0.90
N SER A 31 1.61 12.11 0.11
CA SER A 31 3.02 12.11 -0.32
C SER A 31 3.99 12.39 0.84
N GLU A 32 3.51 12.87 1.98
CA GLU A 32 4.32 12.99 3.19
C GLU A 32 4.78 11.63 3.72
N ILE A 33 4.03 10.56 3.42
CA ILE A 33 4.32 9.19 3.84
C ILE A 33 4.63 8.28 2.65
N HIS A 34 3.78 8.29 1.62
CA HIS A 34 3.85 7.33 0.51
C HIS A 34 4.84 7.72 -0.59
N LYS A 35 5.27 8.99 -0.70
CA LYS A 35 6.42 9.48 -1.50
C LYS A 35 6.48 9.15 -3.02
N THR A 36 5.62 8.29 -3.57
CA THR A 36 5.66 7.85 -4.98
C THR A 36 4.27 7.62 -5.54
N ARG A 37 4.06 7.73 -6.86
CA ARG A 37 2.75 7.45 -7.48
C ARG A 37 2.48 5.96 -7.74
N HIS A 38 3.44 5.09 -7.41
CA HIS A 38 3.27 3.64 -7.51
C HIS A 38 2.38 3.11 -6.39
N GLY A 39 1.80 1.91 -6.55
CA GLY A 39 0.98 1.31 -5.50
C GLY A 39 1.75 0.99 -4.22
N ILE A 40 3.05 0.70 -4.34
CA ILE A 40 3.87 0.20 -3.24
C ILE A 40 4.98 1.20 -2.96
N TYR A 41 5.04 1.68 -1.71
CA TYR A 41 6.18 2.45 -1.22
C TYR A 41 6.96 1.66 -0.17
N GLN A 42 8.26 1.52 -0.42
CA GLN A 42 9.20 0.81 0.44
C GLN A 42 10.49 1.61 0.60
N ARG A 43 11.22 1.32 1.68
CA ARG A 43 12.58 1.79 1.89
C ARG A 43 13.45 0.64 2.37
N ASN A 44 14.52 0.32 1.64
CA ASN A 44 15.40 -0.80 1.93
C ASN A 44 14.65 -2.13 2.09
N GLU A 45 13.69 -2.38 1.19
CA GLU A 45 12.78 -3.55 1.17
C GLU A 45 11.88 -3.69 2.41
N ARG A 46 11.81 -2.67 3.27
CA ARG A 46 10.77 -2.53 4.29
C ARG A 46 9.58 -1.79 3.68
N LEU A 47 8.40 -2.41 3.72
CA LEU A 47 7.16 -1.79 3.28
C LEU A 47 6.80 -0.62 4.21
N ILE A 48 6.42 0.52 3.63
CA ILE A 48 6.08 1.72 4.38
C ILE A 48 4.60 2.07 4.25
N SER A 49 4.04 1.97 3.05
CA SER A 49 2.62 2.27 2.80
C SER A 49 2.18 1.74 1.45
N LEU A 50 0.86 1.64 1.27
CA LEU A 50 0.22 1.14 0.07
C LEU A 50 -0.81 2.13 -0.47
N LEU A 51 -0.94 2.16 -1.79
CA LEU A 51 -2.06 2.77 -2.50
C LEU A 51 -2.83 1.66 -3.22
N THR A 52 -4.14 1.72 -3.15
CA THR A 52 -5.06 0.86 -3.87
C THR A 52 -5.97 1.68 -4.79
N ASP A 53 -6.49 1.03 -5.82
CA ASP A 53 -7.52 1.52 -6.71
C ASP A 53 -8.46 0.33 -6.94
N PHE A 54 -9.65 0.37 -6.34
CA PHE A 54 -10.67 -0.69 -6.48
C PHE A 54 -11.35 -0.66 -7.87
N GLY A 55 -10.55 -0.52 -8.94
CA GLY A 55 -11.01 -0.49 -10.32
C GLY A 55 -11.80 0.76 -10.74
N GLN A 56 -11.87 1.80 -9.90
CA GLN A 56 -12.60 3.02 -10.22
C GLN A 56 -11.88 3.88 -11.27
N ILE A 57 -10.55 3.85 -11.29
CA ILE A 57 -9.75 4.65 -12.22
C ILE A 57 -8.96 3.78 -13.19
N ASN A 58 -8.43 2.63 -12.76
CA ASN A 58 -7.75 1.67 -13.63
C ASN A 58 -8.45 0.31 -13.66
N ARG A 59 -9.21 0.06 -14.73
CA ARG A 59 -9.90 -1.24 -14.96
C ARG A 59 -8.96 -2.45 -15.06
N CYS A 60 -7.66 -2.22 -15.27
CA CYS A 60 -6.67 -3.29 -15.46
C CYS A 60 -6.06 -3.83 -14.15
N TYR A 61 -6.45 -3.29 -13.00
CA TYR A 61 -6.12 -3.83 -11.69
C TYR A 61 -7.32 -3.61 -10.77
N PRO A 62 -8.25 -4.56 -10.66
CA PRO A 62 -9.21 -4.51 -9.59
C PRO A 62 -8.48 -5.07 -8.39
N ASP A 63 -7.85 -4.23 -7.56
CA ASP A 63 -7.83 -4.61 -6.15
C ASP A 63 -9.30 -4.79 -5.75
N PHE A 64 -9.60 -5.78 -4.91
CA PHE A 64 -10.98 -6.04 -4.52
C PHE A 64 -11.06 -6.47 -3.06
N HIS A 65 -12.20 -6.17 -2.45
CA HIS A 65 -12.52 -6.71 -1.14
C HIS A 65 -12.76 -8.21 -1.24
N GLY A 66 -12.30 -8.96 -0.23
CA GLY A 66 -12.73 -10.34 -0.05
C GLY A 66 -14.18 -10.41 0.45
N ASP A 67 -14.51 -11.49 1.17
CA ASP A 67 -15.85 -11.67 1.72
C ASP A 67 -16.23 -10.60 2.77
N SER A 68 -15.25 -9.85 3.27
CA SER A 68 -15.42 -8.75 4.21
C SER A 68 -14.70 -7.48 3.77
N ARG A 69 -15.05 -6.34 4.38
CA ARG A 69 -14.31 -5.07 4.23
C ARG A 69 -12.97 -5.06 4.95
N ASP A 70 -12.63 -6.14 5.66
CA ASP A 70 -11.38 -6.28 6.42
C ASP A 70 -10.35 -7.14 5.69
N THR A 71 -10.70 -7.62 4.49
CA THR A 71 -9.81 -8.35 3.59
C THR A 71 -9.73 -7.63 2.25
N VAL A 72 -8.51 -7.43 1.73
CA VAL A 72 -8.28 -6.91 0.38
C VAL A 72 -7.33 -7.85 -0.36
N PHE A 73 -7.70 -8.23 -1.57
CA PHE A 73 -6.80 -8.86 -2.52
C PHE A 73 -6.10 -7.76 -3.31
N TYR A 74 -4.79 -7.67 -3.11
CA TYR A 74 -3.92 -6.60 -3.60
C TYR A 74 -2.99 -7.12 -4.69
N THR A 75 -2.94 -6.44 -5.84
CA THR A 75 -2.05 -6.85 -6.93
C THR A 75 -0.64 -6.30 -6.76
N GLY A 76 0.37 -7.15 -6.96
CA GLY A 76 1.78 -6.79 -6.88
C GLY A 76 2.25 -5.80 -7.96
N ALA A 77 3.50 -5.36 -7.85
CA ALA A 77 4.16 -4.49 -8.80
C ALA A 77 4.47 -5.19 -10.14
N GLY A 78 4.37 -4.43 -11.22
CA GLY A 78 4.75 -4.85 -12.58
C GLY A 78 3.58 -4.74 -13.55
N ARG A 79 3.63 -3.74 -14.44
CA ARG A 79 2.49 -3.39 -15.30
C ARG A 79 2.37 -4.21 -16.60
N ARG A 80 3.44 -4.85 -17.03
CA ARG A 80 3.55 -5.55 -18.33
C ARG A 80 4.33 -6.85 -18.16
N GLY A 81 3.90 -7.87 -18.89
CA GLY A 81 4.49 -9.22 -18.80
C GLY A 81 4.34 -9.84 -17.41
N ASP A 82 4.92 -11.02 -17.24
CA ASP A 82 4.92 -11.71 -15.95
C ASP A 82 5.59 -10.87 -14.86
N GLN A 83 4.92 -10.76 -13.72
CA GLN A 83 5.45 -9.97 -12.60
C GLN A 83 6.65 -10.65 -11.97
N LYS A 84 7.69 -9.86 -11.70
CA LYS A 84 8.94 -10.35 -11.11
C LYS A 84 8.94 -10.15 -9.61
N LEU A 85 9.71 -10.97 -8.90
CA LEU A 85 10.00 -10.76 -7.49
C LEU A 85 11.06 -9.65 -7.32
N ASP A 86 10.71 -8.42 -7.70
CA ASP A 86 11.56 -7.22 -7.60
C ASP A 86 11.53 -6.61 -6.18
N VAL A 87 12.16 -5.44 -6.00
CA VAL A 87 12.26 -4.78 -4.68
C VAL A 87 10.89 -4.46 -4.07
N PHE A 88 9.88 -4.19 -4.91
CA PHE A 88 8.55 -3.81 -4.45
C PHE A 88 7.79 -5.05 -3.99
N ASN A 89 7.77 -6.10 -4.81
CA ASN A 89 7.12 -7.36 -4.44
C ASN A 89 7.83 -8.05 -3.27
N ARG A 90 9.17 -7.99 -3.19
CA ARG A 90 9.91 -8.48 -2.01
C ARG A 90 9.54 -7.74 -0.73
N SER A 91 9.25 -6.44 -0.80
CA SER A 91 8.85 -5.68 0.39
C SER A 91 7.53 -6.14 0.99
N LEU A 92 6.59 -6.63 0.16
CA LEU A 92 5.34 -7.24 0.62
C LEU A 92 5.60 -8.57 1.33
N PHE A 93 6.47 -9.43 0.79
CA PHE A 93 6.90 -10.65 1.48
C PHE A 93 7.64 -10.39 2.80
N ASN A 94 8.46 -9.36 2.85
CA ASN A 94 9.10 -8.94 4.10
C ASN A 94 8.07 -8.42 5.13
N ALA A 95 7.00 -7.77 4.67
CA ALA A 95 5.89 -7.36 5.53
C ALA A 95 5.13 -8.58 6.12
N ILE A 96 4.91 -9.64 5.34
CA ILE A 96 4.36 -10.92 5.84
C ILE A 96 5.21 -11.46 6.99
N ARG A 97 6.54 -11.53 6.79
CA ARG A 97 7.47 -12.07 7.81
C ARG A 97 7.51 -11.24 9.08
N SER A 98 7.50 -9.91 8.93
CA SER A 98 7.61 -8.98 10.06
C SER A 98 6.26 -8.69 10.75
N LYS A 99 5.15 -9.06 10.11
CA LYS A 99 3.77 -8.83 10.58
C LYS A 99 3.44 -7.37 10.88
N HIS A 100 4.24 -6.42 10.37
CA HIS A 100 4.00 -5.01 10.63
C HIS A 100 2.82 -4.52 9.79
N ALA A 101 1.98 -3.66 10.37
CA ALA A 101 0.91 -3.00 9.63
C ALA A 101 1.43 -1.72 8.96
N VAL A 102 0.85 -1.35 7.82
CA VAL A 102 1.15 -0.11 7.09
C VAL A 102 -0.13 0.60 6.70
N PRO A 103 -0.12 1.94 6.55
CA PRO A 103 -1.30 2.66 6.08
C PRO A 103 -1.60 2.28 4.62
N LEU A 104 -2.89 2.09 4.35
CA LEU A 104 -3.45 1.87 3.01
C LEU A 104 -4.33 3.06 2.63
N PHE A 105 -4.11 3.61 1.45
CA PHE A 105 -4.95 4.68 0.91
C PHE A 105 -5.63 4.23 -0.37
N ASN A 106 -6.94 4.42 -0.45
CA ASN A 106 -7.70 4.20 -1.67
C ASN A 106 -7.72 5.45 -2.52
N LYS A 107 -7.42 5.29 -3.81
CA LYS A 107 -7.49 6.37 -4.78
C LYS A 107 -8.94 6.65 -5.12
N GLN A 108 -9.42 7.83 -4.72
CA GLN A 108 -10.72 8.35 -5.11
C GLN A 108 -10.57 9.25 -6.36
N PRO A 109 -11.67 9.69 -6.99
CA PRO A 109 -11.61 10.66 -8.08
C PRO A 109 -10.77 11.90 -7.75
N VAL A 110 -10.13 12.45 -8.80
CA VAL A 110 -9.16 13.56 -8.84
C VAL A 110 -8.68 14.10 -7.49
N GLY A 111 -7.47 13.70 -7.11
CA GLY A 111 -6.71 14.33 -6.03
C GLY A 111 -7.10 13.89 -4.61
N ARG A 112 -8.11 13.04 -4.47
CA ARG A 112 -8.61 12.54 -3.20
C ARG A 112 -8.10 11.13 -2.90
N TRP A 113 -7.68 10.92 -1.67
CA TRP A 113 -7.16 9.65 -1.18
C TRP A 113 -7.83 9.33 0.14
N GLU A 114 -8.65 8.30 0.14
CA GLU A 114 -9.34 7.85 1.34
C GLU A 114 -8.41 6.96 2.17
N PHE A 115 -8.24 7.28 3.44
CA PHE A 115 -7.48 6.44 4.35
C PHE A 115 -8.32 5.24 4.77
N LEU A 116 -7.80 4.05 4.48
CA LEU A 116 -8.46 2.79 4.82
C LEU A 116 -7.96 2.21 6.13
N GLY A 117 -7.18 2.95 6.94
CA GLY A 117 -6.58 2.41 8.15
C GLY A 117 -5.24 1.69 7.91
N PHE A 118 -4.81 0.92 8.90
CA PHE A 118 -3.58 0.15 8.88
C PHE A 118 -3.85 -1.31 8.52
N TRP A 119 -3.00 -1.89 7.66
CA TRP A 119 -3.18 -3.22 7.08
C TRP A 119 -1.90 -4.04 7.16
N LYS A 120 -2.06 -5.34 7.44
CA LYS A 120 -0.98 -6.33 7.39
C LYS A 120 -1.07 -7.08 6.05
N VAL A 121 0.09 -7.36 5.45
CA VAL A 121 0.16 -8.35 4.36
C VAL A 121 0.26 -9.71 5.03
N VAL A 122 -0.64 -10.65 4.72
CA VAL A 122 -0.69 -11.96 5.40
C VAL A 122 -0.31 -13.12 4.50
N GLU A 123 -0.49 -12.97 3.19
CA GLU A 123 -0.20 -14.01 2.20
C GLU A 123 0.23 -13.40 0.87
N GLY A 124 0.98 -14.16 0.08
CA GLY A 124 1.39 -13.81 -1.28
C GLY A 124 1.48 -15.04 -2.18
N GLU A 125 0.79 -15.01 -3.30
CA GLU A 125 0.68 -16.11 -4.27
C GLU A 125 1.07 -15.63 -5.68
N TYR A 126 1.66 -16.52 -6.47
CA TYR A 126 1.97 -16.25 -7.88
C TYR A 126 0.97 -16.99 -8.77
N ILE A 127 0.01 -16.24 -9.32
CA ILE A 127 -1.15 -16.79 -10.04
C ILE A 127 -1.15 -16.36 -11.49
N TYR A 128 -1.73 -17.18 -12.36
CA TYR A 128 -2.02 -16.79 -13.73
C TYR A 128 -3.31 -15.99 -13.78
N ASP A 129 -3.27 -14.78 -14.34
CA ASP A 129 -4.46 -13.96 -14.58
C ASP A 129 -4.84 -14.07 -16.06
N GLU A 130 -6.03 -14.62 -16.31
CA GLU A 130 -6.61 -14.86 -17.64
C GLU A 130 -6.92 -13.56 -18.39
N THR A 131 -7.16 -12.44 -17.70
CA THR A 131 -7.55 -11.18 -18.33
C THR A 131 -6.36 -10.54 -19.07
N PRO A 132 -5.22 -10.24 -18.42
CA PRO A 132 -4.01 -9.80 -19.08
C PRO A 132 -3.16 -10.96 -19.62
N LYS A 133 -3.57 -12.22 -19.43
CA LYS A 133 -2.88 -13.46 -19.87
C LYS A 133 -1.42 -13.54 -19.43
N ARG A 134 -1.18 -13.35 -18.14
CA ARG A 134 0.18 -13.31 -17.57
C ARG A 134 0.19 -13.73 -16.11
N MET A 135 1.37 -14.04 -15.60
CA MET A 135 1.55 -14.29 -14.18
C MET A 135 1.61 -12.99 -13.37
N ILE A 136 0.88 -12.94 -12.27
CA ILE A 136 0.84 -11.82 -11.32
C ILE A 136 1.07 -12.30 -9.90
N TRP A 137 1.65 -11.43 -9.07
CA TRP A 137 1.61 -11.60 -7.63
C TRP A 137 0.29 -11.08 -7.09
N ARG A 138 -0.44 -11.92 -6.36
CA ARG A 138 -1.61 -11.52 -5.57
C ARG A 138 -1.25 -11.62 -4.10
N PHE A 139 -1.53 -10.58 -3.35
CA PHE A 139 -1.31 -10.54 -1.91
C PHE A 139 -2.64 -10.38 -1.18
N THR A 140 -2.78 -11.07 -0.05
CA THR A 140 -3.91 -10.89 0.84
C THR A 140 -3.52 -9.89 1.92
N LEU A 141 -4.33 -8.84 2.06
CA LEU A 141 -4.21 -7.85 3.12
C LEU A 141 -5.33 -8.04 4.15
N GLU A 142 -4.98 -7.93 5.43
CA GLU A 142 -5.94 -7.94 6.53
C GLU A 142 -5.84 -6.63 7.32
N ARG A 143 -6.99 -6.05 7.66
CA ARG A 143 -7.06 -4.83 8.44
C ARG A 143 -6.54 -5.09 9.84
N LYS A 144 -5.64 -4.24 10.33
CA LYS A 144 -5.25 -4.24 11.74
C LYS A 144 -6.41 -3.65 12.56
N LEU A 145 -6.98 -4.47 13.43
CA LEU A 145 -7.95 -4.02 14.44
C LEU A 145 -7.21 -3.48 15.67
N GLU A 146 -7.85 -2.63 16.48
CA GLU A 146 -7.19 -1.96 17.63
C GLU A 146 -6.69 -2.94 18.73
N ASN A 147 -7.13 -4.20 18.71
CA ASN A 147 -6.79 -5.21 19.73
C ASN A 147 -5.66 -6.18 19.31
N ASP A 148 -4.86 -5.82 18.30
CA ASP A 148 -3.91 -6.68 17.58
C ASP A 148 -2.42 -6.32 17.77
#